data_AF-A0A9D7E4L7-F1
#
_entry.id   AF-A0A9D7E4L7-F1
#
_cell.length_a   1.000
_cell.length_b   1.000
_cell.length_c   1.000
_cell.angle_alpha   90.00
_cell.angle_beta   90.00
_cell.angle_gamma   90.00
#
_symmetry.space_group_name_H-M   'P 1'
#
loop_
_entity.id
_entity.type
_entity.pdbx_description
1 polymer ?
#
loop_
_entity_poly.entity_id
_entity_poly.type
_entity_poly.pdbx_seq_one_letter_code
_entity_poly.pdbx_strand_id
1 'polypeptide(L)'
;MAVRVGPPGQSINYFSRADSLWHQTWIDRDGGQMEYTGGLRNGAMVLEGTGNDPGLPPYRARMTMTPLPDGSVEQLMERLERRWRKLVRNISRNIP
;
A
#
# COMPACT_ATOMS: atom_id res chain seq x y z
N MET A 1 29.09 14.34 -8.53
CA MET A 1 28.12 14.80 -7.51
C MET A 1 27.12 13.68 -7.29
N ALA A 2 26.92 13.24 -6.05
CA ALA A 2 25.91 12.21 -5.75
C ALA A 2 24.55 12.88 -5.58
N VAL A 3 23.60 12.60 -6.48
CA VAL A 3 22.21 13.00 -6.29
C VAL A 3 21.65 12.15 -5.15
N ARG A 4 21.37 12.79 -4.01
CA ARG A 4 20.64 12.15 -2.93
C ARG A 4 19.18 12.12 -3.37
N VAL A 5 18.80 11.02 -3.98
CA VAL A 5 17.42 10.73 -4.33
C VAL A 5 16.63 10.69 -3.01
N GLY A 6 15.56 11.49 -2.88
CA GLY A 6 14.71 11.49 -1.68
C GLY A 6 14.10 10.11 -1.40
N PRO A 7 13.31 9.93 -0.34
CA PRO A 7 12.51 8.71 -0.17
C PRO A 7 11.50 8.54 -1.33
N PRO A 8 11.14 7.31 -1.74
CA PRO A 8 10.29 7.05 -2.92
C PRO A 8 8.87 7.61 -2.79
N GLY A 9 8.36 7.78 -1.57
CA GLY A 9 7.07 8.35 -1.24
C GLY A 9 6.84 8.35 0.27
N GLN A 10 5.70 8.85 0.73
CA GLN A 10 5.30 8.85 2.14
C GLN A 10 3.88 8.31 2.29
N SER A 11 3.61 7.67 3.43
CA SER A 11 2.25 7.24 3.79
C SER A 11 1.81 7.86 5.11
N ILE A 12 0.51 8.13 5.21
CA ILE A 12 -0.19 8.41 6.45
C ILE A 12 -1.22 7.30 6.64
N ASN A 13 -1.28 6.74 7.85
CA ASN A 13 -2.18 5.67 8.22
C ASN A 13 -2.99 6.10 9.44
N TYR A 14 -4.29 5.89 9.44
CA TYR A 14 -5.14 6.15 10.61
C TYR A 14 -6.32 5.21 10.66
N PHE A 15 -6.81 4.92 11.86
CA PHE A 15 -8.06 4.22 12.05
C PHE A 15 -9.19 5.25 12.17
N SER A 16 -10.15 5.19 11.27
CA SER A 16 -11.35 6.02 11.32
C SER A 16 -12.43 5.32 12.13
N ARG A 17 -12.89 5.97 13.20
CA ARG A 17 -14.02 5.45 13.99
C ARG A 17 -15.36 5.59 13.26
N ALA A 18 -15.45 6.47 12.26
CA ALA A 18 -16.69 6.73 11.55
C ALA A 18 -17.15 5.53 10.70
N ASP A 19 -16.20 4.83 10.08
CA ASP A 19 -16.45 3.63 9.28
C ASP A 19 -15.79 2.36 9.87
N SER A 20 -15.07 2.50 10.99
CA SER A 20 -14.33 1.40 11.64
C SER A 20 -13.32 0.73 10.71
N LEU A 21 -12.70 1.51 9.81
CA LEU A 21 -11.68 1.05 8.88
C LEU A 21 -10.33 1.72 9.13
N TRP A 22 -9.27 1.01 8.77
CA TRP A 22 -7.98 1.61 8.52
C TRP A 22 -8.00 2.32 7.19
N HIS A 23 -7.51 3.56 7.19
CA HIS A 23 -7.28 4.39 6.02
C HIS A 23 -5.80 4.58 5.84
N GLN A 24 -5.34 4.46 4.60
CA GLN A 24 -3.98 4.81 4.22
C GLN A 24 -4.03 5.72 3.00
N THR A 25 -3.32 6.83 3.07
CA THR A 25 -2.99 7.64 1.90
C THR A 25 -1.48 7.55 1.68
N TRP A 26 -1.07 7.18 0.47
CA TRP A 26 0.31 7.20 0.04
C TRP A 26 0.49 8.16 -1.14
N ILE A 27 1.57 8.92 -1.11
CA ILE A 27 1.94 9.88 -2.15
C ILE A 27 3.39 9.60 -2.53
N ASP A 28 3.65 9.38 -3.82
CA ASP A 28 5.01 9.29 -4.36
C ASP A 28 5.58 10.64 -4.74
N ARG A 29 6.87 10.65 -5.08
CA ARG A 29 7.59 11.86 -5.49
C ARG A 29 7.12 12.46 -6.82
N ASP A 30 6.51 11.65 -7.68
CA ASP A 30 6.13 12.00 -9.04
C ASP A 30 4.67 12.50 -9.07
N GLY A 31 3.99 12.51 -7.91
CA GLY A 31 2.62 12.95 -7.73
C GLY A 31 1.58 11.83 -7.84
N GLY A 32 2.01 10.57 -7.93
CA GLY A 32 1.15 9.40 -7.82
C GLY A 32 0.56 9.28 -6.43
N GLN A 33 -0.75 9.04 -6.37
CA GLN A 33 -1.50 8.92 -5.12
C GLN A 33 -2.16 7.55 -5.04
N MET A 34 -2.19 6.99 -3.84
CA MET A 34 -2.94 5.79 -3.53
C MET A 34 -3.77 5.98 -2.26
N GLU A 35 -5.05 5.67 -2.35
CA GLU A 35 -5.99 5.75 -1.23
C GLU A 35 -6.53 4.34 -0.95
N TYR A 36 -6.19 3.80 0.21
CA TYR A 36 -6.66 2.50 0.67
C TYR A 36 -7.58 2.61 1.87
N THR A 37 -8.53 1.69 1.95
CA THR A 37 -9.29 1.39 3.15
C THR A 37 -9.31 -0.10 3.43
N GLY A 38 -9.47 -0.51 4.70
CA GLY A 38 -9.58 -1.91 5.04
C GLY A 38 -9.42 -2.21 6.52
N GLY A 39 -8.95 -3.41 6.82
CA GLY A 39 -8.83 -3.86 8.20
C GLY A 39 -8.24 -5.26 8.33
N LEU A 40 -8.23 -5.76 9.56
CA LEU A 40 -7.73 -7.10 9.86
C LEU A 40 -8.68 -8.16 9.30
N ARG A 41 -8.13 -9.13 8.57
CA ARG A 41 -8.83 -10.30 8.04
C ARG A 41 -7.90 -11.51 8.20
N ASN A 42 -8.35 -12.51 8.95
CA ASN A 42 -7.61 -13.76 9.18
C ASN A 42 -6.15 -13.54 9.66
N GLY A 43 -5.94 -12.57 10.55
CA GLY A 43 -4.62 -12.26 11.11
C GLY A 43 -3.70 -11.38 10.23
N ALA A 44 -4.14 -11.00 9.03
CA ALA A 44 -3.42 -10.07 8.16
C ALA A 44 -4.18 -8.74 8.05
N MET A 45 -3.45 -7.63 7.89
CA MET A 45 -4.05 -6.36 7.48
C MET A 45 -4.30 -6.40 5.98
N VAL A 46 -5.55 -6.24 5.55
CA VAL A 46 -5.91 -6.21 4.13
C VAL A 46 -6.54 -4.87 3.82
N LEU A 47 -5.85 -4.08 2.98
CA LEU A 47 -6.31 -2.79 2.50
C LEU A 47 -6.57 -2.84 0.99
N GLU A 48 -7.66 -2.25 0.53
CA GLU A 48 -8.01 -2.14 -0.88
C GLU A 48 -8.29 -0.69 -1.24
N GLY A 49 -7.93 -0.31 -2.46
CA GLY A 49 -7.84 1.10 -2.79
C GLY A 49 -7.86 1.39 -4.28
N THR A 50 -7.71 2.68 -4.58
CA THR A 50 -7.56 3.21 -5.93
C THR A 50 -6.27 4.00 -6.03
N GLY A 51 -5.48 3.71 -7.06
CA GLY A 51 -4.28 4.43 -7.43
C GLY A 51 -4.57 5.40 -8.56
N ASN A 52 -4.02 6.60 -8.45
CA ASN A 52 -4.12 7.69 -9.41
C ASN A 52 -2.70 8.18 -9.72
N ASP A 53 -2.13 7.68 -10.80
CA ASP A 53 -0.79 8.08 -11.26
C ASP A 53 -0.95 9.14 -12.37
N PRO A 54 -0.11 10.19 -12.41
CA PRO A 54 -0.19 11.21 -13.45
C PRO A 54 -0.13 10.63 -14.87
N GLY A 55 -1.12 10.98 -15.69
CA GLY A 55 -1.19 10.54 -17.09
C GLY A 55 -1.65 9.09 -17.30
N LEU A 56 -1.99 8.35 -16.24
CA LEU A 56 -2.52 6.99 -16.33
C LEU A 56 -3.98 6.92 -15.87
N PRO A 57 -4.79 6.00 -16.42
CA PRO A 57 -6.12 5.72 -15.87
C PRO A 57 -6.04 5.21 -14.43
N PRO A 58 -7.02 5.57 -13.57
CA PRO A 58 -7.10 5.02 -12.21
C PRO A 58 -7.13 3.51 -12.22
N TYR A 59 -6.51 2.89 -11.21
CA TYR A 59 -6.46 1.43 -11.08
C TYR A 59 -6.79 0.99 -9.67
N ARG A 60 -7.29 -0.23 -9.53
CA ARG A 60 -7.59 -0.84 -8.22
C ARG A 60 -6.39 -1.64 -7.75
N ALA A 61 -6.14 -1.60 -6.45
CA ALA A 61 -5.07 -2.35 -5.82
C ALA A 61 -5.50 -2.94 -4.48
N ARG A 62 -4.83 -4.02 -4.06
CA ARG A 62 -4.91 -4.60 -2.73
C ARG A 62 -3.51 -4.68 -2.14
N MET A 63 -3.39 -4.30 -0.87
CA MET A 63 -2.23 -4.55 -0.04
C MET A 63 -2.60 -5.55 1.06
N THR A 64 -1.81 -6.61 1.21
CA THR A 64 -1.91 -7.53 2.34
C THR A 64 -0.62 -7.48 3.14
N MET A 65 -0.72 -7.21 4.43
CA MET A 65 0.40 -7.17 5.37
C MET A 65 0.23 -8.31 6.38
N THR A 66 1.12 -9.29 6.32
CA THR A 66 1.11 -10.49 7.16
C THR A 66 2.22 -10.37 8.21
N PRO A 67 1.90 -10.36 9.51
CA PRO A 67 2.93 -10.36 10.54
C PRO A 67 3.70 -11.69 10.52
N LEU A 68 5.01 -11.62 10.72
CA LEU A 68 5.90 -12.77 10.85
C LEU A 68 6.29 -12.99 12.32
N PRO A 69 6.71 -14.22 12.71
CA PRO A 69 7.03 -14.52 14.11
C PRO A 69 8.16 -13.68 14.72
N ASP A 70 9.04 -13.12 13.90
CA ASP A 70 10.16 -12.27 14.32
C ASP A 70 9.77 -10.79 14.51
N GLY A 71 8.47 -10.47 14.39
CA GLY A 71 7.94 -9.11 14.49
C GLY A 71 8.07 -8.30 13.20
N SER A 72 8.67 -8.86 12.15
CA SER A 72 8.64 -8.25 10.82
C SER A 72 7.29 -8.47 10.13
N VAL A 73 7.08 -7.81 8.99
CA VAL A 73 5.85 -7.88 8.21
C VAL A 73 6.20 -8.24 6.77
N GLU A 74 5.57 -9.28 6.23
CA GLU A 74 5.55 -9.52 4.79
C GLU A 74 4.44 -8.69 4.16
N GLN A 75 4.77 -7.96 3.10
CA GLN A 75 3.82 -7.13 2.36
C GLN A 75 3.65 -7.65 0.93
N LEU A 76 2.41 -7.86 0.52
CA LEU A 76 2.03 -8.23 -0.83
C LEU A 76 1.17 -7.13 -1.45
N MET A 77 1.59 -6.63 -2.62
CA MET A 77 0.82 -5.66 -3.41
C MET A 77 0.26 -6.34 -4.66
N GLU A 78 -1.04 -6.17 -4.89
CA GLU A 78 -1.74 -6.75 -6.03
C GLU A 78 -2.44 -5.64 -6.83
N ARG A 79 -2.16 -5.56 -8.13
CA ARG A 79 -2.99 -4.74 -9.03
C ARG A 79 -4.21 -5.57 -9.42
N LEU A 80 -5.39 -5.07 -9.06
CA LEU A 80 -6.67 -5.73 -9.33
C LEU A 80 -7.15 -5.32 -10.72
N GLU A 81 -6.65 -6.00 -11.76
CA GLU A 81 -7.19 -5.82 -13.12
C GLU A 81 -8.46 -6.66 -13.30
N ARG A 82 -9.42 -6.18 -14.09
CA ARG A 82 -10.68 -6.92 -14.39
C ARG A 82 -10.48 -8.27 -15.09
N ARG A 83 -9.24 -8.73 -15.35
CA ARG A 83 -9.04 -10.01 -16.03
C ARG A 83 -7.82 -10.86 -15.62
N TRP A 84 -6.80 -10.37 -14.91
CA TRP A 84 -5.70 -11.24 -14.44
C TRP A 84 -5.06 -10.70 -13.16
N ARG A 85 -4.72 -11.60 -12.23
CA ARG A 85 -4.02 -11.27 -10.97
C ARG A 85 -2.52 -11.21 -11.24
N LYS A 86 -1.96 -10.02 -11.47
CA LYS A 86 -0.51 -9.83 -11.53
C LYS A 86 0.01 -9.71 -10.09
N LEU A 87 0.71 -10.74 -9.62
CA LEU A 87 1.38 -10.73 -8.32
C LEU A 87 2.65 -9.87 -8.41
N VAL A 88 2.71 -8.77 -7.68
CA VAL A 88 3.94 -7.99 -7.49
C VAL A 88 4.38 -8.19 -6.04
N ARG A 89 5.40 -9.03 -5.83
CA ARG A 89 6.02 -9.20 -4.51
C ARG A 89 7.03 -8.08 -4.30
N ASN A 90 6.74 -7.17 -3.37
CA ASN A 90 7.69 -6.17 -2.92
C ASN A 90 7.93 -6.38 -1.42
N ILE A 91 9.10 -6.91 -1.05
CA ILE A 91 9.48 -7.13 0.35
C ILE A 91 10.10 -5.84 0.87
N SER A 92 9.31 -4.98 1.49
CA SER A 92 9.83 -3.84 2.25
C SER A 92 10.11 -4.27 3.69
N ARG A 93 11.38 -4.30 4.10
CA ARG A 93 11.75 -4.40 5.51
C ARG A 93 11.72 -3.01 6.11
N ASN A 94 10.75 -2.72 6.98
CA ASN A 94 10.88 -1.60 7.91
C ASN A 94 11.95 -2.00 8.93
N ILE A 95 13.16 -1.49 8.75
CA ILE A 95 14.19 -1.50 9.79
C ILE A 95 13.93 -0.25 10.63
N PRO A 96 13.82 -0.37 11.97
CA PRO A 96 13.54 0.75 12.87
C PRO A 96 14.59 1.88 12.74
#